data_AF-A0A2P1G862-F1
#
_entry.id   AF-A0A2P1G862-F1
#
_cell.length_a   1.000
_cell.length_b   1.000
_cell.length_c   1.000
_cell.angle_alpha   90.00
_cell.angle_beta   90.00
_cell.angle_gamma   90.00
#
_symmetry.space_group_name_H-M   'P 1'
#
loop_
_entity.id
_entity.type
_entity.pdbx_description
1 polymer ?
#
loop_
_entity_poly.entity_id
_entity_poly.type
_entity_poly.pdbx_seq_one_letter_code
_entity_poly.pdbx_strand_id
1 'polypeptide(L)'
;MVYIFGKLLNRKKKIYVALKMVYGLGLFQSNILCNKCQIGFDCKVKNLTQTQIINLCKVVDQNKLLVESHLRNIIESDIARLIVIKCFRSFFHRKLKYGNKK
;
A
#
# COMPACT_ATOMS: atom_id res chain seq x y z
N MET A 1 10.11 -2.26 -17.32
CA MET A 1 9.20 -1.63 -16.33
C MET A 1 9.40 -2.32 -15.00
N VAL A 2 9.17 -1.66 -13.86
CA VAL A 2 9.32 -2.30 -12.53
C VAL A 2 7.94 -2.35 -11.87
N TYR A 3 7.47 -3.56 -11.62
CA TYR A 3 6.21 -3.83 -10.92
C TYR A 3 6.52 -4.28 -9.50
N ILE A 4 6.02 -3.55 -8.51
CA ILE A 4 6.19 -3.86 -7.10
C ILE A 4 4.80 -3.75 -6.44
N PHE A 5 4.42 -4.75 -5.66
CA PHE A 5 3.11 -4.87 -4.99
C PHE A 5 1.89 -4.63 -5.91
N GLY A 6 1.95 -5.09 -7.16
CA GLY A 6 0.85 -4.93 -8.12
C GLY A 6 0.72 -3.52 -8.71
N LYS A 7 1.67 -2.61 -8.46
CA LYS A 7 1.72 -1.27 -9.05
C LYS A 7 2.96 -1.05 -9.91
N LEU A 8 2.79 -0.22 -10.94
CA LEU A 8 3.87 0.30 -11.77
C LEU A 8 4.55 1.47 -11.08
N LEU A 9 5.85 1.33 -10.77
CA LEU A 9 6.62 2.41 -10.16
C LEU A 9 7.29 3.28 -11.24
N ASN A 10 7.32 4.59 -10.99
CA ASN A 10 8.00 5.55 -11.87
C ASN A 10 9.52 5.38 -11.78
N ARG A 11 10.16 5.01 -12.90
CA ARG A 11 11.59 4.72 -13.02
C ARG A 11 12.52 5.89 -12.67
N LYS A 12 12.07 7.13 -12.85
CA LYS A 12 12.88 8.34 -12.63
C LYS A 12 12.94 8.77 -11.15
N LYS A 13 11.98 8.33 -10.33
CA LYS A 13 11.86 8.72 -8.92
C LYS A 13 12.85 7.94 -8.04
N LYS A 14 13.20 8.54 -6.89
CA LYS A 14 13.91 7.86 -5.79
C LYS A 14 13.01 6.79 -5.17
N ILE A 15 13.60 5.71 -4.65
CA ILE A 15 12.86 4.51 -4.22
C ILE A 15 11.88 4.82 -3.08
N TYR A 16 12.32 5.52 -2.03
CA TYR A 16 11.45 5.86 -0.89
C TYR A 16 10.24 6.73 -1.30
N VAL A 17 10.38 7.53 -2.36
CA VAL A 17 9.26 8.32 -2.89
C VAL A 17 8.34 7.47 -3.76
N ALA A 18 8.92 6.56 -4.55
CA ALA A 18 8.16 5.69 -5.42
C ALA A 18 7.34 4.65 -4.65
N LEU A 19 7.83 4.16 -3.51
CA LEU A 19 7.10 3.23 -2.63
C LEU A 19 5.80 3.83 -2.08
N LYS A 20 5.71 5.15 -1.90
CA LYS A 20 4.46 5.83 -1.50
C LYS A 20 3.31 5.69 -2.51
N MET A 21 3.61 5.31 -3.76
CA MET A 21 2.57 5.04 -4.75
C MET A 21 1.79 3.77 -4.42
N VAL A 22 2.36 2.92 -3.57
CA VAL A 22 1.73 1.70 -3.09
C VAL A 22 0.81 2.06 -1.92
N TYR A 23 -0.46 1.68 -2.03
CA TYR A 23 -1.47 1.91 -1.00
C TYR A 23 -1.11 1.20 0.31
N GLY A 24 -1.15 1.95 1.40
CA GLY A 24 -0.75 1.47 2.72
C GLY A 24 0.72 1.78 3.09
N LEU A 25 1.56 2.26 2.15
CA LEU A 25 2.94 2.66 2.44
C LEU A 25 3.08 4.19 2.54
N GLY A 26 3.45 4.66 3.73
CA GLY A 26 3.78 6.06 3.99
C GLY A 26 5.27 6.39 3.79
N LEU A 27 5.64 7.66 4.00
CA LEU A 27 7.05 8.11 3.94
C LEU A 27 7.92 7.41 5.00
N PHE A 28 7.43 7.38 6.25
CA PHE A 28 8.13 6.79 7.38
C PHE A 28 8.39 5.29 7.17
N GLN A 29 7.34 4.55 6.79
CA GLN A 29 7.45 3.12 6.49
C GLN A 29 8.36 2.86 5.29
N SER A 30 8.27 3.66 4.24
CA SER A 30 9.16 3.54 3.07
C SER A 30 10.64 3.73 3.46
N ASN A 31 10.94 4.69 4.34
CA ASN A 31 12.30 4.89 4.83
C ASN A 31 12.81 3.72 5.67
N ILE A 32 11.96 3.18 6.56
CA ILE A 32 12.30 1.99 7.35
C ILE A 32 12.54 0.78 6.45
N LEU A 33 11.70 0.58 5.44
CA LEU A 33 11.87 -0.52 4.47
C LEU A 33 13.19 -0.39 3.71
N CYS A 34 13.50 0.81 3.19
CA CYS A 34 14.77 1.06 2.51
C CYS A 34 15.98 0.78 3.41
N ASN A 35 15.93 1.22 4.68
CA ASN A 35 16.98 0.95 5.66
C ASN A 35 17.17 -0.54 5.94
N LYS A 36 16.06 -1.27 6.15
CA LYS A 36 16.09 -2.73 6.39
C LYS A 36 16.62 -3.51 5.19
N CYS A 37 16.30 -3.06 3.97
CA CYS A 37 16.80 -3.67 2.75
C CYS A 37 18.21 -3.18 2.35
N GLN A 38 18.84 -2.31 3.15
CA GLN A 38 20.14 -1.70 2.86
C GLN A 38 20.20 -1.03 1.48
N ILE A 39 19.10 -0.38 1.08
CA ILE A 39 19.00 0.36 -0.17
C ILE A 39 19.31 1.82 0.12
N GLY A 40 20.32 2.38 -0.54
CA GLY A 40 20.67 3.80 -0.43
C GLY A 40 19.50 4.71 -0.84
N PHE A 41 19.28 5.79 -0.09
CA PHE A 41 18.16 6.71 -0.32
C PHE A 41 18.20 7.43 -1.67
N ASP A 42 19.39 7.55 -2.27
CA ASP A 42 19.59 8.18 -3.58
C ASP A 42 19.38 7.23 -4.76
N CYS A 43 19.22 5.94 -4.49
CA CYS A 43 18.93 4.97 -5.53
C CYS A 43 17.59 5.31 -6.22
N LYS A 44 17.62 5.30 -7.55
CA LYS A 44 16.44 5.46 -8.40
C LYS A 44 15.81 4.10 -8.66
N VAL A 45 14.51 4.09 -8.92
CA VAL A 45 13.75 2.86 -9.24
C VAL A 45 14.36 2.08 -10.41
N LYS A 46 14.95 2.78 -11.39
CA LYS A 46 15.63 2.15 -12.52
C LYS A 46 16.86 1.30 -12.16
N ASN A 47 17.49 1.56 -11.02
CA ASN A 47 18.74 0.90 -10.61
C ASN A 47 18.50 -0.24 -9.62
N LEU A 48 17.25 -0.60 -9.33
CA LEU A 48 16.95 -1.74 -8.46
C LEU A 48 17.36 -3.05 -9.12
N THR A 49 18.07 -3.88 -8.36
CA THR A 49 18.32 -5.28 -8.74
C THR A 49 17.13 -6.16 -8.38
N GLN A 50 16.99 -7.29 -9.08
CA GLN A 50 15.96 -8.29 -8.79
C GLN A 50 16.02 -8.78 -7.34
N THR A 51 17.23 -8.94 -6.80
CA THR A 51 17.47 -9.38 -5.42
C THR A 51 16.95 -8.38 -4.39
N GLN A 52 17.15 -7.08 -4.63
CA GLN A 52 16.62 -6.02 -3.78
C GLN A 52 15.08 -5.98 -3.80
N ILE A 53 14.47 -6.23 -4.96
CA ILE A 53 13.01 -6.31 -5.09
C ILE A 53 12.46 -7.49 -4.26
N ILE A 54 13.08 -8.65 -4.35
CA ILE A 54 12.69 -9.83 -3.57
C ILE A 54 12.85 -9.56 -2.07
N ASN A 55 13.96 -8.92 -1.67
CA ASN A 55 14.19 -8.55 -0.27
C ASN A 55 13.14 -7.54 0.23
N LEU A 56 12.73 -6.56 -0.58
CA LEU A 56 11.64 -5.65 -0.25
C LEU A 56 10.33 -6.39 0.02
N CYS A 57 9.97 -7.36 -0.83
CA CYS A 57 8.77 -8.18 -0.60
C CYS A 57 8.88 -8.97 0.72
N LYS A 58 10.00 -9.65 0.95
CA LYS A 58 10.23 -10.41 2.20
C LYS A 58 10.12 -9.54 3.45
N VAL A 59 10.72 -8.34 3.43
CA VAL A 59 10.69 -7.43 4.59
C VAL A 59 9.28 -6.89 4.81
N VAL A 60 8.49 -6.66 3.75
CA VAL A 60 7.08 -6.26 3.86
C VAL A 60 6.25 -7.37 4.52
N ASP A 61 6.43 -8.62 4.09
CA ASP A 61 5.74 -9.77 4.67
C ASP A 61 6.14 -9.99 6.14
N GLN A 62 7.43 -9.92 6.45
CA GLN A 62 7.95 -10.05 7.82
C GLN A 62 7.41 -8.98 8.77
N ASN A 63 7.30 -7.73 8.30
CA ASN A 63 6.74 -6.63 9.09
C ASN A 63 5.21 -6.66 9.16
N LYS A 64 4.55 -7.67 8.56
CA LYS A 64 3.09 -7.82 8.49
C LYS A 64 2.40 -6.54 8.01
N LEU A 65 3.02 -5.84 7.06
CA LEU A 65 2.45 -4.62 6.53
C LEU A 65 1.26 -4.97 5.63
N LEU A 66 0.10 -4.44 5.95
CA LEU A 66 -1.11 -4.59 5.15
C LEU A 66 -1.00 -3.65 3.94
N VAL A 67 -0.85 -4.22 2.75
CA VAL A 67 -0.59 -3.46 1.53
C VAL A 67 -1.68 -3.70 0.48
N GLU A 68 -2.00 -2.65 -0.28
CA GLU A 68 -2.86 -2.68 -1.47
C GLU A 68 -4.18 -3.44 -1.28
N SER A 69 -4.38 -4.52 -2.03
CA SER A 69 -5.62 -5.30 -2.04
C SER A 69 -5.98 -5.82 -0.67
N HIS A 70 -4.99 -6.23 0.12
CA HIS A 70 -5.25 -6.76 1.45
C HIS A 70 -5.80 -5.68 2.39
N LEU A 71 -5.20 -4.48 2.37
CA LEU A 71 -5.68 -3.34 3.16
C LEU A 71 -7.08 -2.89 2.71
N ARG A 72 -7.33 -2.86 1.39
CA ARG A 72 -8.65 -2.53 0.83
C ARG A 72 -9.73 -3.52 1.27
N ASN A 73 -9.44 -4.81 1.18
CA ASN A 73 -10.38 -5.88 1.58
C ASN A 73 -10.72 -5.80 3.07
N ILE A 74 -9.75 -5.50 3.93
CA ILE A 74 -9.99 -5.33 5.37
C ILE A 74 -10.92 -4.14 5.61
N ILE A 75 -10.65 -2.99 4.99
CA ILE A 75 -11.49 -1.80 5.11
C ILE A 75 -12.92 -2.07 4.60
N GLU A 76 -13.05 -2.76 3.48
CA GLU A 76 -14.35 -3.13 2.92
C GLU A 76 -15.12 -4.07 3.85
N SER A 77 -14.44 -5.07 4.43
CA SER A 77 -15.02 -5.99 5.41
C SER A 77 -15.48 -5.26 6.67
N ASP A 78 -14.68 -4.32 7.17
CA ASP A 78 -15.04 -3.48 8.31
C ASP A 78 -16.26 -2.60 8.02
N ILE A 79 -16.31 -1.99 6.83
CA ILE A 79 -17.48 -1.20 6.40
C ILE A 79 -18.71 -2.10 6.28
N ALA A 80 -18.58 -3.28 5.68
CA ALA A 80 -19.68 -4.24 5.57
C ALA A 80 -20.19 -4.66 6.95
N ARG A 81 -19.29 -4.93 7.89
CA ARG A 81 -19.61 -5.24 9.29
C ARG A 81 -20.39 -4.11 9.96
N LEU A 82 -19.94 -2.86 9.80
CA LEU A 82 -20.65 -1.70 10.35
C LEU A 82 -22.08 -1.58 9.79
N ILE A 83 -22.26 -1.86 8.50
CA ILE A 83 -23.56 -1.86 7.82
C ILE A 83 -24.49 -2.96 8.37
N VAL A 84 -23.97 -4.16 8.61
CA VAL A 84 -24.76 -5.27 9.20
C VAL A 84 -25.24 -4.91 10.61
N ILE A 85 -24.37 -4.28 11.43
CA ILE A 85 -24.69 -3.88 12.80
C ILE A 85 -25.71 -2.72 12.86
N LYS A 86 -25.84 -1.92 11.79
CA LYS A 86 -26.70 -0.73 11.72
C LYS A 86 -26.35 0.39 12.72
N CYS A 87 -25.08 0.54 13.06
CA CYS A 87 -24.60 1.65 13.88
C CYS A 87 -24.74 3.02 13.18
N PHE A 88 -24.74 4.13 13.91
CA PHE A 88 -24.85 5.48 13.33
C PHE A 88 -23.77 5.75 12.26
N ARG A 89 -22.54 5.29 12.49
CA ARG A 89 -21.43 5.39 11.52
C ARG A 89 -21.78 4.73 10.18
N SER A 90 -22.56 3.64 10.19
CA SER A 90 -22.96 2.92 8.97
C SER A 90 -23.96 3.68 8.10
N PHE A 91 -24.70 4.64 8.66
CA PHE A 91 -25.71 5.41 7.95
C PHE A 91 -25.09 6.18 6.76
N PHE A 92 -23.98 6.88 7.00
CA PHE A 92 -23.25 7.59 5.95
C PHE A 92 -22.60 6.64 4.94
N HIS A 93 -22.06 5.50 5.39
CA HIS A 93 -21.51 4.47 4.49
C HIS A 93 -22.58 3.88 3.57
N ARG A 94 -23.79 3.64 4.06
CA ARG A 94 -24.94 3.22 3.25
C ARG A 94 -25.34 4.30 2.26
N LYS A 95 -25.45 5.55 2.70
CA LYS A 95 -25.79 6.69 1.82
C LYS A 95 -24.77 6.86 0.70
N LEU A 96 -23.47 6.75 0.98
CA LEU A 96 -22.43 6.82 -0.06
C LEU A 96 -22.50 5.63 -1.03
N LYS A 97 -22.80 4.42 -0.55
CA LYS A 97 -22.85 3.21 -1.39
C LYS A 97 -24.09 3.12 -2.28
N TYR A 98 -25.23 3.62 -1.83
CA TYR A 98 -26.52 3.50 -2.53
C TYR A 98 -27.12 4.84 -2.99
N GLY A 99 -26.60 5.98 -2.54
CA GLY A 99 -27.15 7.31 -2.79
C GLY A 99 -26.78 7.93 -4.14
N ASN A 100 -25.83 7.35 -4.88
CA ASN A 100 -25.45 7.80 -6.23
C ASN A 100 -26.17 7.03 -7.36
N LYS A 101 -27.24 6.28 -7.03
CA LYS A 101 -28.15 5.71 -8.03
C LYS A 101 -29.37 6.63 -8.21
N LYS A 102 -29.16 7.83 -8.71
CA LYS A 102 -30.18 8.68 -9.34
C LYS A 102 -29.52 9.50 -10.43
#